data_AF-A0A0R1NS95-F1
#
_entry.id   AF-A0A0R1NS95-F1
#
_cell.length_a   1.000
_cell.length_b   1.000
_cell.length_c   1.000
_cell.angle_alpha   90.00
_cell.angle_beta   90.00
_cell.angle_gamma   90.00
#
_symmetry.space_group_name_H-M   'P 1'
#
loop_
_entity.id
_entity.type
_entity.pdbx_description
1 polymer ?
#
loop_
_entity_poly.entity_id
_entity_poly.type
_entity_poly.pdbx_seq_one_letter_code
_entity_poly.pdbx_strand_id
1 'polypeptide(L)'
;MKNITIKLPDSVPPMIGQSFVAIIPGAVPLFLFNCIRFFFTYTPYKDAIDFIYKVLQQPLMGLGETLPAVLLSVFFMQLFWWFGIHGTLLVDSIIQPIMDPLALQNYNAYRSGVDAGHLPHIINTTFMGVFVMQDLQLGIALIFAFWLAKSARMKATMKTVLVPSIFNVSEPLRIVMLTMLNGI
;
A
#
# COMPACT_ATOMS: atom_id res chain seq x y z
N MET A 1 4.14 -28.20 18.11
CA MET A 1 2.87 -28.53 17.43
C MET A 1 2.66 -30.03 17.56
N LYS A 2 1.50 -30.52 18.02
CA LYS A 2 1.27 -31.97 18.14
C LYS A 2 1.35 -32.61 16.74
N ASN A 3 2.15 -33.67 16.57
CA ASN A 3 2.31 -34.42 15.31
C ASN A 3 1.04 -35.20 14.96
N ILE A 4 -0.04 -34.49 14.59
CA ILE A 4 -1.26 -35.09 14.06
C ILE A 4 -0.96 -35.48 12.62
N THR A 5 -0.54 -36.73 12.43
CA THR A 5 -0.13 -37.28 11.13
C THR A 5 -0.83 -38.61 10.89
N ILE A 6 -1.02 -38.97 9.62
CA ILE A 6 -1.54 -40.28 9.24
C ILE A 6 -0.41 -41.30 9.51
N LYS A 7 -0.64 -42.26 10.41
CA LYS A 7 0.33 -43.34 10.65
C LYS A 7 0.29 -44.32 9.48
N LEU A 8 1.43 -44.51 8.83
CA LEU A 8 1.59 -45.45 7.72
C LEU A 8 2.30 -46.73 8.19
N PRO A 9 2.07 -47.88 7.54
CA PRO A 9 2.78 -49.13 7.84
C PRO A 9 4.29 -49.03 7.57
N ASP A 10 5.08 -49.85 8.25
CA ASP A 10 6.55 -49.89 8.13
C ASP A 10 7.04 -50.28 6.73
N SER A 11 6.18 -50.87 5.89
CA SER A 11 6.47 -51.22 4.50
C SER A 11 6.52 -50.01 3.55
N VAL A 12 6.11 -48.82 4.00
CA VAL A 12 6.06 -47.61 3.16
C VAL A 12 7.39 -46.84 3.24
N PRO A 13 8.04 -46.56 2.09
CA PRO A 13 9.26 -45.76 2.04
C PRO A 13 9.13 -44.41 2.76
N PRO A 14 10.15 -43.98 3.54
CA PRO A 14 10.08 -42.75 4.35
C PRO A 14 9.75 -41.48 3.55
N MET A 15 10.20 -41.39 2.30
CA MET A 15 9.92 -40.24 1.43
C MET A 15 8.44 -40.09 1.10
N ILE A 16 7.69 -41.20 1.02
CA ILE A 16 6.24 -41.19 0.79
C ILE A 16 5.54 -40.74 2.07
N GLY A 17 5.95 -41.26 3.23
CA GLY A 17 5.33 -40.88 4.51
C GLY A 17 5.45 -39.40 4.86
N GLN A 18 6.55 -38.75 4.45
CA GLN A 18 6.72 -37.29 4.65
C GLN A 18 5.67 -36.46 3.89
N SER A 19 5.22 -36.89 2.70
CA SER A 19 4.17 -36.19 1.97
C SER A 19 2.80 -36.24 2.68
N PHE A 20 2.54 -37.27 3.49
CA PHE A 20 1.28 -37.44 4.23
C PHE A 20 1.23 -36.68 5.56
N VAL A 21 2.38 -36.23 6.07
CA VAL A 21 2.49 -35.43 7.30
C VAL A 21 1.74 -34.10 7.18
N ALA A 22 1.71 -33.50 5.98
CA ALA A 22 1.05 -32.22 5.73
C ALA A 22 -0.45 -32.34 5.42
N ILE A 23 -0.97 -33.55 5.15
CA ILE A 23 -2.35 -33.73 4.70
C ILE A 23 -3.36 -33.31 5.76
N ILE A 24 -3.20 -33.77 7.02
CA ILE A 24 -4.15 -33.40 8.08
C ILE A 24 -4.04 -31.90 8.42
N PRO A 25 -2.83 -31.33 8.65
CA PRO A 25 -2.68 -29.89 8.87
C PRO A 25 -3.20 -29.01 7.73
N GLY A 26 -3.18 -29.50 6.48
CA GLY A 26 -3.74 -28.79 5.33
C GLY A 26 -5.25 -28.99 5.16
N ALA A 27 -5.79 -30.18 5.46
CA ALA A 27 -7.21 -30.48 5.33
C ALA A 27 -8.07 -29.74 6.36
N VAL A 28 -7.56 -29.51 7.57
CA VAL A 28 -8.27 -28.79 8.63
C VAL A 28 -8.65 -27.36 8.23
N PRO A 29 -7.73 -26.47 7.79
CA PRO A 29 -8.11 -25.13 7.34
C PRO A 29 -8.98 -25.17 6.08
N LEU A 30 -8.74 -26.08 5.14
CA LEU A 30 -9.60 -26.22 3.95
C LEU A 30 -11.04 -26.56 4.33
N PHE A 31 -11.24 -27.51 5.24
CA PHE A 31 -12.55 -27.88 5.75
C PHE A 31 -13.20 -26.70 6.49
N LEU A 32 -12.43 -26.01 7.36
CA LEU A 32 -12.91 -24.84 8.08
C LEU A 32 -13.39 -23.73 7.13
N PHE A 33 -12.57 -23.34 6.15
CA PHE A 33 -12.93 -22.30 5.18
C PHE A 33 -14.08 -22.72 4.25
N ASN A 34 -14.18 -24.01 3.91
CA ASN A 34 -15.32 -24.52 3.15
C ASN A 34 -16.61 -24.48 3.97
N CYS A 35 -16.57 -24.81 5.26
CA CYS A 35 -17.70 -24.64 6.17
C CYS A 35 -18.11 -23.17 6.27
N ILE A 36 -17.15 -22.26 6.44
CA ILE A 36 -17.42 -20.81 6.46
C ILE A 36 -18.13 -20.41 5.15
N ARG A 37 -17.58 -20.75 3.99
CA ARG A 37 -18.19 -20.48 2.68
C ARG A 37 -19.61 -21.05 2.58
N PHE A 38 -19.81 -22.29 3.00
CA PHE A 38 -21.14 -22.93 3.00
C PHE A 38 -22.15 -22.14 3.84
N PHE A 39 -21.79 -21.72 5.05
CA PHE A 39 -22.67 -20.88 5.89
C PHE A 39 -22.96 -19.52 5.24
N PHE A 40 -21.99 -18.90 4.57
CA PHE A 40 -22.19 -17.64 3.86
C PHE A 40 -23.24 -17.75 2.73
N THR A 41 -23.44 -18.93 2.12
CA THR A 41 -24.51 -19.11 1.10
C THR A 41 -25.92 -18.85 1.64
N TYR A 42 -26.15 -19.05 2.94
CA TYR A 42 -27.41 -18.76 3.63
C TYR A 42 -27.57 -17.29 4.05
N THR A 43 -26.51 -16.50 3.93
CA THR A 43 -26.55 -15.05 4.22
C THR A 43 -26.91 -14.25 2.96
N PRO A 44 -27.32 -12.97 3.09
CA PRO A 44 -27.52 -12.07 1.95
C PRO A 44 -26.23 -11.79 1.14
N TYR A 45 -25.07 -12.06 1.74
CA TYR A 45 -23.77 -11.78 1.13
C TYR A 45 -23.30 -12.90 0.21
N LYS A 46 -23.80 -14.13 0.39
CA LYS A 46 -23.48 -15.34 -0.41
C LYS A 46 -22.03 -15.82 -0.33
N ASP A 47 -21.08 -14.93 -0.17
CA ASP A 47 -19.66 -15.20 -0.01
C ASP A 47 -19.04 -14.34 1.11
N ALA A 48 -18.00 -14.86 1.76
CA ALA A 48 -17.31 -14.17 2.84
C ALA A 48 -16.52 -12.94 2.34
N ILE A 49 -16.01 -13.00 1.11
CA ILE A 49 -15.31 -11.88 0.46
C ILE A 49 -16.31 -10.77 0.16
N ASP A 50 -17.49 -11.10 -0.37
CA ASP A 50 -18.57 -10.13 -0.63
C ASP A 50 -19.09 -9.49 0.66
N PHE A 51 -19.11 -10.24 1.77
CA PHE A 51 -19.41 -9.70 3.08
C PHE A 51 -18.38 -8.66 3.51
N ILE A 52 -17.09 -9.01 3.47
CA ILE A 52 -16.00 -8.08 3.81
C ILE A 52 -16.04 -6.86 2.89
N TYR A 53 -16.25 -7.06 1.59
CA TYR A 53 -16.34 -5.98 0.63
C TYR A 53 -17.47 -5.00 0.99
N LYS A 54 -18.69 -5.50 1.19
CA LYS A 54 -19.86 -4.63 1.45
C LYS A 54 -19.83 -3.98 2.83
N VAL A 55 -19.38 -4.71 3.86
CA VAL A 55 -19.47 -4.24 5.26
C VAL A 55 -18.26 -3.42 5.66
N LEU A 56 -17.07 -3.72 5.12
CA LEU A 56 -15.83 -3.07 5.51
C LEU A 56 -15.23 -2.25 4.38
N GLN A 57 -14.97 -2.86 3.23
CA GLN A 57 -14.19 -2.20 2.17
C GLN A 57 -14.95 -1.03 1.52
N GLN A 58 -16.23 -1.22 1.17
CA GLN A 58 -17.02 -0.21 0.47
C GLN A 58 -17.25 1.05 1.32
N PRO A 59 -17.58 0.99 2.63
CA PRO A 59 -17.61 2.18 3.48
C PRO A 59 -16.26 2.87 3.60
N LEU A 60 -15.16 2.11 3.73
CA LEU A 60 -13.82 2.66 3.81
C LEU A 60 -13.38 3.34 2.51
N MET A 61 -13.75 2.78 1.35
CA MET A 61 -13.57 3.39 0.04
C MET A 61 -14.27 4.74 -0.05
N GLY A 62 -15.55 4.81 0.33
CA GLY A 62 -16.32 6.05 0.31
C GLY A 62 -15.78 7.13 1.27
N LEU A 63 -15.20 6.74 2.40
CA LEU A 63 -14.51 7.67 3.31
C LEU A 63 -13.12 8.07 2.79
N GLY A 64 -12.38 7.10 2.26
CA GLY A 64 -11.03 7.27 1.79
C GLY A 64 -10.95 8.20 0.59
N GLU A 65 -11.93 8.15 -0.32
CA GLU A 65 -11.94 8.99 -1.52
C GLU A 65 -12.28 10.47 -1.26
N THR A 66 -12.34 10.89 0.00
CA THR A 66 -12.64 12.27 0.37
C THR A 66 -11.39 13.12 0.54
N LEU A 67 -11.50 14.42 0.27
CA LEU A 67 -10.39 15.36 0.47
C LEU A 67 -9.84 15.36 1.91
N PRO A 68 -10.67 15.35 2.98
CA PRO A 68 -10.17 15.27 4.35
C PRO A 68 -9.35 14.00 4.61
N ALA A 69 -9.74 12.85 4.05
CA ALA A 69 -8.98 11.61 4.20
C ALA A 69 -7.59 11.71 3.54
N VAL A 70 -7.50 12.33 2.36
CA VAL A 70 -6.22 12.60 1.69
C VAL A 70 -5.35 13.53 2.54
N LEU A 71 -5.90 14.66 3.01
CA LEU A 71 -5.15 15.63 3.81
C LEU A 71 -4.63 15.02 5.11
N LEU A 72 -5.44 14.22 5.80
CA LEU A 72 -5.05 13.53 7.02
C LEU A 72 -3.95 12.49 6.75
N SER A 73 -4.06 11.74 5.65
CA SER A 73 -3.05 10.76 5.23
C SER A 73 -1.71 11.44 4.97
N VAL A 74 -1.71 12.54 4.20
CA VAL A 74 -0.50 13.33 3.92
C VAL A 74 0.10 13.91 5.21
N PHE A 75 -0.73 14.42 6.12
CA PHE A 75 -0.26 14.94 7.41
C PHE A 75 0.49 13.87 8.21
N PHE A 76 -0.07 12.66 8.34
CA PHE A 76 0.61 11.57 9.04
C PHE A 76 1.87 11.08 8.31
N MET A 77 1.85 11.04 6.97
CA MET A 77 3.05 10.72 6.19
C MET A 77 4.20 11.67 6.55
N GLN A 78 3.96 12.99 6.52
CA GLN A 78 4.98 13.97 6.87
C GLN A 78 5.37 13.92 8.35
N LEU A 79 4.41 13.68 9.24
CA LEU A 79 4.67 13.52 10.67
C LEU A 79 5.63 12.36 10.94
N PHE A 80 5.46 11.22 10.30
CA PHE A 80 6.35 10.08 10.48
C PHE A 80 7.74 10.30 9.88
N TRP A 81 7.83 11.01 8.76
CA TRP A 81 9.12 11.46 8.21
C TRP A 81 9.91 12.33 9.19
N TRP A 82 9.23 13.15 10.01
CA TRP A 82 9.88 13.96 11.05
C TRP A 82 10.56 13.11 12.14
N PHE A 83 10.02 11.93 12.42
CA PHE A 83 10.62 10.96 13.34
C PHE A 83 11.68 10.04 12.69
N GLY A 84 12.02 10.26 11.41
CA GLY A 84 12.95 9.41 10.67
C GLY A 84 12.37 8.06 10.25
N ILE A 85 11.06 7.86 10.40
CA ILE A 85 10.34 6.69 9.88
C ILE A 85 9.95 6.98 8.44
N HIS A 86 10.02 5.99 7.55
CA HIS A 86 9.57 6.15 6.18
C HIS A 86 8.02 6.28 6.12
N GLY A 87 7.52 7.48 6.37
CA GLY A 87 6.09 7.76 6.58
C GLY A 87 5.20 7.43 5.39
N THR A 88 5.73 7.55 4.17
CA THR A 88 5.01 7.21 2.94
C THR A 88 4.62 5.74 2.92
N LEU A 89 5.60 4.82 2.95
CA LEU A 89 5.35 3.37 3.01
C LEU A 89 4.46 2.95 4.20
N LEU A 90 4.63 3.57 5.36
CA LEU A 90 3.83 3.25 6.55
C LEU A 90 2.35 3.57 6.31
N VAL A 91 2.03 4.78 5.87
CA VAL A 91 0.64 5.19 5.63
C VAL A 91 0.06 4.49 4.40
N ASP A 92 0.85 4.29 3.35
CA ASP A 92 0.44 3.59 2.14
C ASP A 92 0.01 2.15 2.43
N SER A 93 0.64 1.47 3.39
CA SER A 93 0.23 0.11 3.79
C SER A 93 -1.21 0.02 4.31
N ILE A 94 -1.79 1.14 4.73
CA ILE A 94 -3.17 1.26 5.23
C ILE A 94 -4.10 1.81 4.15
N ILE A 95 -3.63 2.80 3.38
CA ILE A 95 -4.47 3.55 2.43
C ILE A 95 -4.55 2.86 1.06
N GLN A 96 -3.51 2.18 0.58
CA GLN A 96 -3.52 1.54 -0.75
C GLN A 96 -4.65 0.49 -0.92
N PRO A 97 -4.94 -0.39 0.06
CA PRO A 97 -6.06 -1.34 -0.05
C PRO A 97 -7.43 -0.66 -0.24
N ILE A 98 -7.55 0.62 0.14
CA ILE A 98 -8.75 1.44 -0.02
C ILE A 98 -8.75 2.11 -1.40
N MET A 99 -7.60 2.61 -1.86
CA MET A 99 -7.47 3.44 -3.07
C MET A 99 -7.27 2.64 -4.36
N ASP A 100 -6.63 1.48 -4.31
CA ASP A 100 -6.38 0.65 -5.49
C ASP A 100 -7.67 0.14 -6.16
N PRO A 101 -8.69 -0.32 -5.39
CA PRO A 101 -9.99 -0.64 -5.95
C PRO A 101 -10.62 0.53 -6.71
N LEU A 102 -10.45 1.77 -6.23
CA LEU A 102 -10.99 2.97 -6.88
C LEU A 102 -10.28 3.24 -8.23
N ALA A 103 -8.96 3.08 -8.27
CA ALA A 103 -8.18 3.18 -9.50
C ALA A 103 -8.59 2.09 -10.50
N LEU A 104 -8.82 0.87 -10.03
CA LEU A 104 -9.30 -0.24 -10.84
C LEU A 104 -10.71 0.00 -11.38
N GLN A 105 -11.61 0.56 -10.58
CA GLN A 105 -12.97 0.94 -11.02
C GLN A 105 -12.91 2.00 -12.12
N ASN A 106 -12.08 3.02 -11.98
CA ASN A 106 -11.82 4.01 -13.03
C ASN A 106 -11.25 3.36 -14.30
N TYR A 107 -10.26 2.49 -14.16
CA TYR A 107 -9.67 1.78 -15.29
C TYR A 107 -10.72 0.97 -16.06
N ASN A 108 -11.56 0.23 -15.35
CA ASN A 108 -12.64 -0.56 -15.95
C ASN A 108 -13.70 0.34 -16.62
N ALA A 109 -14.08 1.46 -16.00
CA ALA A 109 -14.99 2.43 -16.59
C ALA A 109 -14.42 3.01 -17.89
N TYR A 110 -13.17 3.47 -17.87
CA TYR A 110 -12.48 3.97 -19.05
C TYR A 110 -12.41 2.92 -20.17
N ARG A 111 -12.04 1.69 -19.83
CA ARG A 111 -12.00 0.54 -20.76
C ARG A 111 -13.36 0.22 -21.38
N SER A 112 -14.45 0.50 -20.67
CA SER A 112 -15.83 0.32 -21.17
C SER A 112 -16.33 1.50 -22.02
N GLY A 113 -15.50 2.52 -22.25
CA GLY A 113 -15.81 3.67 -23.10
C GLY A 113 -16.36 4.89 -22.33
N VAL A 114 -16.29 4.89 -21.00
CA VAL A 114 -16.59 6.11 -20.22
C VAL A 114 -15.52 7.15 -20.50
N ASP A 115 -15.97 8.36 -20.84
CA ASP A 115 -15.09 9.50 -21.08
C ASP A 115 -14.22 9.82 -19.85
N ALA A 116 -12.99 10.26 -20.08
CA ALA A 116 -12.03 10.53 -19.01
C ALA A 116 -12.51 11.62 -18.05
N GLY A 117 -13.33 12.58 -18.52
CA GLY A 117 -13.92 13.63 -17.69
C GLY A 117 -15.07 13.15 -16.78
N HIS A 118 -15.54 11.92 -16.96
CA HIS A 118 -16.71 11.36 -16.28
C HIS A 118 -16.38 10.10 -15.46
N LEU A 119 -15.10 9.88 -15.15
CA LEU A 119 -14.67 8.77 -14.31
C LEU A 119 -15.14 8.97 -12.86
N PRO A 120 -15.57 7.88 -12.18
CA PRO A 120 -16.27 7.98 -10.89
C PRO A 120 -15.40 8.47 -9.72
N HIS A 121 -14.10 8.18 -9.72
CA HIS A 121 -13.23 8.45 -8.56
C HIS A 121 -12.09 9.38 -8.89
N ILE A 122 -12.16 10.65 -8.49
CA ILE A 122 -11.03 11.58 -8.66
C ILE A 122 -9.86 11.14 -7.75
N ILE A 123 -10.15 10.88 -6.47
CA ILE A 123 -9.16 10.43 -5.49
C ILE A 123 -9.02 8.91 -5.59
N ASN A 124 -7.84 8.45 -6.00
CA ASN A 124 -7.46 7.05 -6.12
C ASN A 124 -5.91 6.95 -6.10
N THR A 125 -5.34 5.75 -6.23
CA THR A 125 -3.87 5.60 -6.20
C THR A 125 -3.15 6.32 -7.32
N THR A 126 -3.73 6.45 -8.51
CA THR A 126 -3.17 7.26 -9.60
C THR A 126 -3.14 8.75 -9.24
N PHE A 127 -4.22 9.28 -8.66
CA PHE A 127 -4.25 10.67 -8.20
C PHE A 127 -3.22 10.92 -7.10
N MET A 128 -3.14 10.03 -6.12
CA MET A 128 -2.12 10.09 -5.08
C MET A 128 -0.72 10.07 -5.70
N GLY A 129 -0.43 9.12 -6.59
CA GLY A 129 0.87 8.96 -7.23
C GLY A 129 1.28 10.09 -8.18
N VAL A 130 0.33 10.79 -8.80
CA VAL A 130 0.59 11.85 -9.80
C VAL A 130 0.56 13.26 -9.21
N PHE A 131 -0.33 13.54 -8.26
CA PHE A 131 -0.56 14.91 -7.77
C PHE A 131 -0.12 15.13 -6.32
N VAL A 132 -0.21 14.10 -5.47
CA VAL A 132 -0.03 14.27 -4.02
C VAL A 132 1.34 13.76 -3.56
N MET A 133 1.72 12.59 -4.05
CA MET A 133 2.96 11.88 -3.77
C MET A 133 4.02 12.10 -4.83
N GLN A 134 3.71 12.81 -5.91
CA GLN A 134 4.78 13.32 -6.76
C GLN A 134 5.60 14.31 -5.97
N ASP A 135 6.90 14.11 -6.09
CA ASP A 135 7.96 14.99 -5.62
C ASP A 135 8.01 16.32 -6.40
N LEU A 136 6.86 16.80 -6.90
CA LEU A 136 6.70 18.14 -7.48
C LEU A 136 7.15 19.22 -6.48
N GLN A 137 7.05 18.94 -5.18
CA GLN A 137 7.65 19.73 -4.11
C GLN A 137 9.19 19.77 -4.16
N LEU A 138 9.88 18.73 -4.65
CA LEU A 138 11.33 18.73 -4.90
C LEU A 138 11.74 19.47 -6.16
N GLY A 139 10.97 19.43 -7.25
CA GLY A 139 11.28 20.22 -8.44
C GLY A 139 11.33 21.72 -8.11
N ILE A 140 10.34 22.18 -7.34
CA ILE A 140 10.28 23.55 -6.83
C ILE A 140 11.38 23.80 -5.77
N ALA A 141 11.57 22.89 -4.81
CA ALA A 141 12.60 23.04 -3.79
C ALA A 141 14.03 23.05 -4.38
N LEU A 142 14.31 22.31 -5.46
CA LEU A 142 15.61 22.29 -6.13
C LEU A 142 15.86 23.58 -6.92
N ILE A 143 14.87 24.08 -7.65
CA ILE A 143 14.97 25.35 -8.39
C ILE A 143 15.20 26.50 -7.40
N PHE A 144 14.43 26.57 -6.31
CA PHE A 144 14.58 27.60 -5.29
C PHE A 144 15.87 27.44 -4.45
N ALA A 145 16.25 26.22 -4.06
CA ALA A 145 17.46 26.00 -3.26
C ALA A 145 18.75 26.18 -4.06
N PHE A 146 18.81 25.84 -5.35
CA PHE A 146 19.96 26.16 -6.19
C PHE A 146 20.14 27.68 -6.38
N TRP A 147 19.04 28.43 -6.49
CA TRP A 147 19.07 29.89 -6.62
C TRP A 147 19.41 30.60 -5.31
N LEU A 148 19.00 30.06 -4.16
CA LEU A 148 19.18 30.68 -2.83
C LEU A 148 20.42 30.20 -2.05
N ALA A 149 21.00 29.05 -2.41
CA ALA A 149 22.15 28.51 -1.70
C ALA A 149 23.39 29.40 -1.86
N LYS A 150 23.74 30.14 -0.80
CA LYS A 150 24.96 30.96 -0.75
C LYS A 150 26.22 30.16 -0.43
N SER A 151 26.12 29.09 0.37
CA SER A 151 27.28 28.31 0.82
C SER A 151 27.72 27.25 -0.19
N ALA A 152 29.04 27.07 -0.33
CA ALA A 152 29.62 26.04 -1.20
C ALA A 152 29.19 24.62 -0.77
N ARG A 153 29.08 24.38 0.54
CA ARG A 153 28.58 23.12 1.11
C ARG A 153 27.16 22.83 0.65
N MET A 154 26.25 23.79 0.77
CA MET A 154 24.85 23.58 0.39
C MET A 154 24.70 23.37 -1.12
N LYS A 155 25.47 24.10 -1.95
CA LYS A 155 25.50 23.86 -3.40
C LYS A 155 25.98 22.45 -3.76
N ALA A 156 27.00 21.93 -3.07
CA ALA A 156 27.48 20.57 -3.29
C ALA A 156 26.42 19.53 -2.90
N THR A 157 25.76 19.71 -1.76
CA THR A 157 24.66 18.84 -1.32
C THR A 157 23.45 18.90 -2.27
N MET A 158 23.06 20.07 -2.78
CA MET A 158 21.93 20.15 -3.72
C MET A 158 22.22 19.43 -5.06
N LYS A 159 23.48 19.40 -5.51
CA LYS A 159 23.88 18.64 -6.72
C LYS A 159 23.68 17.13 -6.57
N THR A 160 23.91 16.57 -5.38
CA THR A 160 23.76 15.12 -5.15
C THR A 160 22.31 14.69 -5.08
N VAL A 161 21.40 15.62 -4.75
CA VAL A 161 19.96 15.34 -4.60
C VAL A 161 19.19 15.60 -5.90
N LEU A 162 19.74 16.37 -6.84
CA LEU A 162 19.09 16.74 -8.10
C LEU A 162 18.70 15.52 -8.96
N VAL A 163 19.65 14.62 -9.22
CA VAL A 163 19.42 13.43 -10.05
C VAL A 163 18.32 12.52 -9.48
N PRO A 164 18.36 12.08 -8.21
CA PRO A 164 17.29 11.23 -7.66
C PRO A 164 15.93 11.94 -7.66
N SER A 165 15.89 13.26 -7.47
CA SER A 165 14.62 14.01 -7.45
C SER A 165 13.90 14.03 -8.80
N ILE A 166 14.62 13.99 -9.92
CA ILE A 166 14.01 13.89 -11.27
C ILE A 166 13.22 12.58 -11.42
N PHE A 167 13.63 11.54 -10.68
CA PHE A 167 13.00 10.22 -10.69
C PHE A 167 12.02 10.02 -9.53
N ASN A 168 11.53 11.10 -8.90
CA ASN A 168 10.67 11.03 -7.70
C ASN A 168 11.30 10.22 -6.56
N VAL A 169 12.62 10.36 -6.38
CA VAL A 169 13.34 9.81 -5.23
C VAL A 169 13.71 10.97 -4.31
N SER A 170 12.86 11.16 -3.31
CA SER A 170 12.91 12.26 -2.34
C SER A 170 13.67 11.99 -1.06
N GLU A 171 14.01 10.72 -0.79
CA GLU A 171 14.70 10.31 0.44
C GLU A 171 16.00 11.11 0.69
N PRO A 172 16.86 11.34 -0.32
CA PRO A 172 18.11 12.08 -0.10
C PRO A 172 17.86 13.52 0.36
N LEU A 173 16.80 14.18 -0.12
CA LEU A 173 16.44 15.52 0.35
C LEU A 173 15.92 15.50 1.78
N ARG A 174 15.01 14.58 2.09
CA ARG A 174 14.36 14.50 3.40
C ARG A 174 15.38 14.20 4.50
N ILE A 175 16.35 13.32 4.24
CA ILE A 175 17.45 13.02 5.17
C ILE A 175 18.36 14.24 5.35
N VAL A 176 18.70 14.95 4.27
CA VAL A 176 19.48 16.20 4.35
C VAL A 176 18.77 17.27 5.17
N MET A 177 17.46 17.46 4.99
CA MET A 177 16.70 18.42 5.79
C MET A 177 16.63 18.01 7.27
N LEU A 178 16.44 16.71 7.55
CA LEU A 178 16.36 16.20 8.92
C LEU A 178 17.69 16.37 9.68
N THR A 179 18.81 16.07 9.03
CA THR A 179 20.16 16.32 9.61
C THR A 179 20.40 17.80 9.90
N MET A 180 19.99 18.70 8.99
CA MET A 180 20.10 20.14 9.21
C MET A 180 19.22 20.67 10.36
N LEU A 181 18.02 20.11 10.54
CA LEU A 181 17.08 20.51 11.60
C LEU A 181 17.46 19.98 12.98
N ASN A 182 18.02 18.76 13.05
CA ASN A 182 18.35 18.10 14.30
C ASN A 182 19.79 18.37 14.79
N GLY A 183 20.59 19.15 14.04
CA GLY A 183 21.95 19.52 14.43
C GLY A 183 22.94 18.36 14.51
N ILE A 184 22.67 17.26 13.79
CA ILE A 184 23.53 16.07 13.66
C ILE A 184 24.38 16.19 12.40
#